data_AF-A0A1V5VZ31-F1
#
_entry.id   AF-A0A1V5VZ31-F1
#
_cell.length_a   1.000
_cell.length_b   1.000
_cell.length_c   1.000
_cell.angle_alpha   90.00
_cell.angle_beta   90.00
_cell.angle_gamma   90.00
#
_symmetry.space_group_name_H-M   'P 1'
#
loop_
_entity.id
_entity.type
_entity.pdbx_description
1 polymer ?
#
loop_
_entity_poly.entity_id
_entity_poly.type
_entity_poly.pdbx_seq_one_letter_code
_entity_poly.pdbx_strand_id
1 'polypeptide(L)'
;MKLFFLGITILLSICNLYSQEMPINGSFYGVISRVDFVEHCFAERYQVNYTDTIIRDTVYQKFNNDVLHLYIDHKYYIVDSLVEGNKYILYDFTLQKDDIFKIEYLDKEFIVTDRSQVLLENGEYKTHIKLTGDCSLEWIEGVGDIQNDFFYINQCFSSDHKYIACVTDSEGNLIYKKNNFNYSCENIEEYCINNVEIVQTKIFVAYNPFTNTITIQGMQEGMTYILYNSAGVKLESGSEATISTRHLPKGVYTLKVTGEQGEQVVKLVK
;
A
#
# COMPACT_ATOMS: atom_id res chain seq x y z
N MET A 1 -58.39 -33.51 10.46
CA MET A 1 -57.93 -32.29 9.75
C MET A 1 -57.16 -31.30 10.66
N LYS A 2 -56.41 -31.79 11.67
CA LYS A 2 -55.55 -30.95 12.55
C LYS A 2 -54.07 -31.36 12.56
N LEU A 3 -53.73 -32.58 12.12
CA LEU A 3 -52.33 -33.02 12.02
C LEU A 3 -51.59 -32.50 10.77
N PHE A 4 -52.31 -32.14 9.69
CA PHE A 4 -51.67 -31.72 8.45
C PHE A 4 -51.09 -30.30 8.51
N PHE A 5 -51.65 -29.43 9.37
CA PHE A 5 -51.16 -28.06 9.54
C PHE A 5 -49.89 -27.98 10.40
N LEU A 6 -49.67 -28.93 11.32
CA LEU A 6 -48.47 -28.94 12.17
C LEU A 6 -47.21 -29.35 11.39
N GLY A 7 -47.36 -30.20 10.36
CA GLY A 7 -46.24 -30.59 9.50
C GLY A 7 -45.75 -29.45 8.60
N ILE A 8 -46.67 -28.59 8.13
CA ILE A 8 -46.35 -27.47 7.23
C ILE A 8 -45.66 -26.33 7.99
N THR A 9 -46.02 -26.06 9.24
CA THR A 9 -45.31 -25.06 10.05
C THR A 9 -43.90 -25.49 10.44
N ILE A 10 -43.65 -26.78 10.68
CA ILE A 10 -42.29 -27.28 10.95
C ILE A 10 -41.42 -27.22 9.69
N LEU A 11 -41.97 -27.48 8.50
CA LEU A 11 -41.23 -27.34 7.23
C LEU A 11 -40.88 -25.88 6.91
N LEU A 12 -41.74 -24.91 7.24
CA LEU A 12 -41.48 -23.50 7.00
C LEU A 12 -40.52 -22.85 8.02
N SER A 13 -40.37 -23.40 9.22
CA SER A 13 -39.37 -22.93 10.19
C SER A 13 -37.97 -23.53 9.97
N ILE A 14 -37.82 -24.58 9.16
CA ILE A 14 -36.49 -25.08 8.73
C ILE A 14 -35.99 -24.29 7.49
N CYS A 15 -36.88 -23.70 6.70
CA CYS A 15 -36.50 -22.85 5.56
C CYS A 15 -36.08 -21.43 5.94
N ASN A 16 -36.24 -21.02 7.21
CA ASN A 16 -35.62 -19.82 7.77
C ASN A 16 -34.47 -20.24 8.71
N LEU A 17 -33.55 -21.06 8.20
CA LEU A 17 -32.19 -21.09 8.72
C LEU A 17 -31.69 -19.66 8.61
N TYR A 18 -31.76 -18.96 9.74
CA TYR A 18 -30.90 -17.82 10.03
C TYR A 18 -29.55 -18.13 9.42
N SER A 19 -29.03 -17.20 8.62
CA SER A 19 -27.60 -17.08 8.35
C SER A 19 -26.91 -17.27 9.69
N GLN A 20 -26.46 -18.50 9.95
CA GLN A 20 -25.59 -18.79 11.06
C GLN A 20 -24.28 -18.22 10.56
N GLU A 21 -23.92 -17.06 11.09
CA GLU A 21 -22.53 -16.62 11.07
C GLU A 21 -21.74 -17.76 11.72
N MET A 22 -21.17 -18.63 10.88
CA MET A 22 -20.24 -19.63 11.37
C MET A 22 -19.01 -18.86 11.83
N PRO A 23 -18.55 -19.03 13.08
CA PRO A 23 -17.24 -18.55 13.45
C PRO A 23 -16.23 -19.43 12.72
N ILE A 24 -15.75 -18.97 11.58
CA ILE A 24 -14.76 -19.72 10.82
C ILE A 24 -13.39 -19.46 11.44
N ASN A 25 -12.93 -20.45 12.21
CA ASN A 25 -11.52 -20.67 12.47
C ASN A 25 -10.87 -21.09 11.15
N GLY A 26 -10.11 -20.18 10.52
CA GLY A 26 -9.09 -20.53 9.53
C GLY A 26 -9.45 -20.40 8.05
N SER A 27 -9.85 -19.23 7.58
CA SER A 27 -9.90 -18.95 6.13
C SER A 27 -9.20 -17.63 5.82
N PHE A 28 -7.91 -17.74 5.53
CA PHE A 28 -6.90 -16.68 5.45
C PHE A 28 -6.47 -16.40 4.02
N TYR A 29 -6.96 -15.37 3.31
CA TYR A 29 -6.56 -15.18 1.91
C TYR A 29 -6.29 -13.75 1.48
N GLY A 30 -5.40 -13.62 0.48
CA GLY A 30 -4.83 -12.37 0.01
C GLY A 30 -5.65 -11.64 -1.06
N VAL A 31 -5.66 -10.32 -1.24
CA VAL A 31 -6.33 -9.59 -2.33
C VAL A 31 -5.29 -8.72 -3.05
N ILE A 32 -5.34 -8.75 -4.38
CA ILE A 32 -4.78 -7.72 -5.25
C ILE A 32 -5.90 -7.25 -6.18
N SER A 33 -6.18 -5.93 -6.23
CA SER A 33 -6.88 -5.29 -7.36
C SER A 33 -6.65 -3.76 -7.33
N ARG A 34 -5.89 -3.13 -8.27
CA ARG A 34 -6.18 -2.55 -9.63
C ARG A 34 -7.09 -1.29 -9.55
N VAL A 35 -6.92 -0.16 -10.25
CA VAL A 35 -6.51 0.20 -11.65
C VAL A 35 -6.01 1.67 -11.61
N ASP A 36 -4.79 2.01 -12.03
CA ASP A 36 -4.48 2.59 -13.36
C ASP A 36 -2.94 2.69 -13.58
N PHE A 37 -2.53 2.52 -14.84
CA PHE A 37 -1.24 2.77 -15.52
C PHE A 37 -0.17 3.62 -14.76
N VAL A 38 1.15 3.38 -14.79
CA VAL A 38 2.10 2.78 -15.76
C VAL A 38 3.29 2.26 -14.93
N GLU A 39 3.85 1.10 -15.27
CA GLU A 39 5.14 0.58 -14.74
C GLU A 39 5.28 0.62 -13.22
N HIS A 40 4.70 -0.34 -12.49
CA HIS A 40 5.29 -1.08 -11.37
C HIS A 40 4.21 -2.03 -10.86
N CYS A 41 4.60 -3.19 -10.33
CA CYS A 41 3.67 -3.97 -9.53
C CYS A 41 3.31 -3.05 -8.34
N PHE A 42 2.06 -2.76 -8.03
CA PHE A 42 1.67 -2.04 -6.81
C PHE A 42 0.77 -2.94 -5.99
N ALA A 43 0.89 -2.88 -4.66
CA ALA A 43 -0.25 -3.22 -3.81
C ALA A 43 -0.53 -2.03 -2.90
N GLU A 44 -1.77 -1.94 -2.50
CA GLU A 44 -2.30 -0.86 -1.67
C GLU A 44 -2.94 -1.49 -0.45
N ARG A 45 -2.89 -0.77 0.67
CA ARG A 45 -3.62 -1.15 1.88
C ARG A 45 -5.07 -0.77 1.70
N TYR A 46 -5.96 -1.75 1.81
CA TYR A 46 -7.38 -1.51 1.95
C TYR A 46 -7.85 -2.11 3.27
N GLN A 47 -8.45 -1.27 4.12
CA GLN A 47 -9.29 -1.73 5.21
C GLN A 47 -10.63 -2.13 4.62
N VAL A 48 -11.01 -3.39 4.78
CA VAL A 48 -12.15 -3.96 4.05
C VAL A 48 -13.08 -4.65 5.02
N ASN A 49 -14.37 -4.38 4.84
CA ASN A 49 -15.43 -5.11 5.52
C ASN A 49 -15.89 -6.25 4.59
N TYR A 50 -15.72 -7.49 5.04
CA TYR A 50 -16.16 -8.66 4.30
C TYR A 50 -17.51 -9.13 4.82
N THR A 51 -18.31 -9.65 3.90
CA THR A 51 -19.49 -10.45 4.25
C THR A 51 -19.39 -11.78 3.52
N ASP A 52 -19.50 -12.86 4.27
CA ASP A 52 -19.53 -14.19 3.67
C ASP A 52 -20.86 -14.38 2.94
N THR A 53 -20.81 -15.04 1.79
CA THR A 53 -22.00 -15.44 1.03
C THR A 53 -21.83 -16.86 0.52
N ILE A 54 -22.93 -17.62 0.47
CA ILE A 54 -22.91 -19.00 0.00
C ILE A 54 -23.59 -19.06 -1.37
N ILE A 55 -22.88 -19.57 -2.36
CA ILE A 55 -23.43 -19.78 -3.71
C ILE A 55 -23.15 -21.24 -4.08
N ARG A 56 -24.21 -22.03 -4.28
CA ARG A 56 -24.12 -23.46 -4.67
C ARG A 56 -23.16 -24.25 -3.75
N ASP A 57 -23.39 -24.16 -2.44
CA ASP A 57 -22.63 -24.84 -1.38
C ASP A 57 -21.14 -24.43 -1.27
N THR A 58 -20.72 -23.42 -2.02
CA THR A 58 -19.38 -22.85 -1.92
C THR A 58 -19.46 -21.54 -1.14
N VAL A 59 -18.59 -21.38 -0.15
CA VAL A 59 -18.45 -20.14 0.62
C VAL A 59 -17.56 -19.18 -0.16
N TYR A 60 -18.08 -17.98 -0.39
CA TYR A 60 -17.37 -16.87 -1.01
C TYR A 60 -17.28 -15.73 -0.01
N GLN A 61 -16.15 -15.04 -0.02
CA GLN A 61 -15.98 -13.79 0.71
C GLN A 61 -16.29 -12.63 -0.23
N LYS A 62 -17.24 -11.77 0.14
CA LYS A 62 -17.63 -10.62 -0.67
C LYS A 62 -16.84 -9.39 -0.27
N PHE A 63 -16.11 -8.83 -1.22
CA PHE A 63 -15.38 -7.56 -1.14
C PHE A 63 -16.24 -6.43 -1.73
N ASN A 64 -15.95 -5.18 -1.35
CA ASN A 64 -16.58 -3.97 -1.89
C ASN A 64 -16.87 -4.07 -3.41
N ASN A 65 -18.03 -3.56 -3.87
CA ASN A 65 -18.50 -3.64 -5.26
C ASN A 65 -18.84 -5.07 -5.74
N ASP A 66 -19.32 -5.92 -4.84
CA ASP A 66 -19.81 -7.27 -5.14
C ASP A 66 -18.76 -8.26 -5.67
N VAL A 67 -17.46 -7.97 -5.60
CA VAL A 67 -16.42 -8.92 -6.03
C VAL A 67 -16.38 -10.11 -5.06
N LEU A 68 -16.38 -11.32 -5.60
CA LEU A 68 -16.38 -12.55 -4.81
C LEU A 68 -14.97 -13.14 -4.78
N HIS A 69 -14.58 -13.65 -3.63
CA HIS A 69 -13.28 -14.27 -3.41
C HIS A 69 -13.47 -15.71 -2.95
N LEU A 70 -12.64 -16.61 -3.46
CA LEU A 70 -12.73 -18.04 -3.19
C LEU A 70 -11.34 -18.60 -2.94
N TYR A 71 -11.17 -19.31 -1.83
CA TYR A 71 -10.02 -20.21 -1.65
C TYR A 71 -10.46 -21.65 -1.54
N ILE A 72 -9.80 -22.49 -2.31
CA ILE A 72 -10.05 -23.93 -2.30
C ILE A 72 -8.78 -24.63 -2.78
N ASP A 73 -8.46 -25.78 -2.17
CA ASP A 73 -7.36 -26.65 -2.59
C ASP A 73 -6.01 -25.91 -2.79
N HIS A 74 -5.66 -25.04 -1.84
CA HIS A 74 -4.42 -24.26 -1.86
C HIS A 74 -4.33 -23.20 -2.98
N LYS A 75 -5.47 -22.83 -3.58
CA LYS A 75 -5.58 -21.86 -4.66
C LYS A 75 -6.56 -20.77 -4.29
N TYR A 76 -6.24 -19.56 -4.70
CA TYR A 76 -7.07 -18.39 -4.45
C TYR A 76 -7.56 -17.75 -5.74
N TYR A 77 -8.84 -17.39 -5.76
CA TYR A 77 -9.53 -16.87 -6.93
C TYR A 77 -10.25 -15.56 -6.62
N ILE A 78 -10.21 -14.65 -7.58
CA ILE A 78 -11.20 -13.57 -7.73
C ILE A 78 -12.29 -14.07 -8.68
N VAL A 79 -13.54 -13.85 -8.31
CA VAL A 79 -14.72 -14.24 -9.06
C VAL A 79 -15.55 -12.99 -9.35
N ASP A 80 -15.69 -12.69 -10.64
CA ASP A 80 -16.53 -11.57 -11.09
C ASP A 80 -18.01 -11.93 -10.86
N SER A 81 -18.70 -11.11 -10.07
CA SER A 81 -20.12 -11.31 -9.74
C SER A 81 -21.07 -10.83 -10.83
N LEU A 82 -20.62 -9.97 -11.75
CA LEU A 82 -21.45 -9.35 -12.77
C LEU A 82 -21.55 -10.19 -14.04
N VAL A 83 -20.57 -11.06 -14.30
CA VAL A 83 -20.48 -11.87 -15.51
C VAL A 83 -20.28 -13.34 -15.14
N GLU A 84 -21.39 -14.05 -14.93
CA GLU A 84 -21.51 -15.52 -14.81
C GLU A 84 -20.22 -16.31 -14.49
N GLY A 85 -19.55 -16.01 -13.37
CA GLY A 85 -18.59 -16.92 -12.75
C GLY A 85 -17.22 -17.05 -13.43
N ASN A 86 -16.72 -16.04 -14.14
CA ASN A 86 -15.30 -16.00 -14.48
C ASN A 86 -14.46 -16.01 -13.20
N LYS A 87 -13.59 -17.02 -13.05
CA LYS A 87 -12.67 -17.18 -11.93
C LYS A 87 -11.26 -16.88 -12.41
N TYR A 88 -10.62 -15.89 -11.80
CA TYR A 88 -9.23 -15.54 -12.05
C TYR A 88 -8.38 -16.01 -10.88
N ILE A 89 -7.43 -16.90 -11.14
CA ILE A 89 -6.50 -17.34 -10.10
C ILE A 89 -5.48 -16.24 -9.80
N LEU A 90 -5.27 -15.98 -8.52
CA LEU A 90 -4.27 -15.03 -8.02
C LEU A 90 -3.10 -15.72 -7.30
N TYR A 91 -3.40 -16.79 -6.55
CA TYR A 91 -2.39 -17.59 -5.85
C TYR A 91 -2.60 -19.07 -6.13
N ASP A 92 -1.51 -19.81 -6.24
CA ASP A 92 -1.52 -21.28 -6.34
C ASP A 92 -0.32 -21.85 -5.59
N PHE A 93 -0.56 -22.38 -4.38
CA PHE A 93 0.51 -22.99 -3.57
C PHE A 93 0.82 -24.45 -3.97
N THR A 94 0.10 -24.99 -4.97
CA THR A 94 0.38 -26.32 -5.55
C THR A 94 1.52 -26.29 -6.56
N LEU A 95 1.89 -25.10 -7.05
CA LEU A 95 2.99 -24.91 -8.00
C LEU A 95 4.31 -25.45 -7.44
N GLN A 96 5.12 -26.00 -8.34
CA GLN A 96 6.46 -26.49 -8.10
C GLN A 96 7.50 -25.50 -8.65
N LYS A 97 8.75 -25.67 -8.20
CA LYS A 97 9.87 -24.93 -8.77
C LYS A 97 9.96 -25.19 -10.28
N ASP A 98 10.26 -24.13 -11.02
CA ASP A 98 10.35 -24.06 -12.48
C ASP A 98 9.00 -24.13 -13.23
N ASP A 99 7.86 -24.22 -12.52
CA ASP A 99 6.53 -24.08 -13.14
C ASP A 99 6.33 -22.65 -13.67
N ILE A 100 5.58 -22.54 -14.76
CA ILE A 100 5.11 -21.26 -15.31
C ILE A 100 3.69 -21.00 -14.79
N PHE A 101 3.50 -19.83 -14.19
CA PHE A 101 2.21 -19.39 -13.68
C PHE A 101 1.76 -18.11 -14.38
N LYS A 102 0.53 -18.12 -14.89
CA LYS A 102 -0.10 -16.96 -15.54
C LYS A 102 -1.12 -16.32 -14.60
N ILE A 103 -0.90 -15.06 -14.25
CA ILE A 103 -1.90 -14.24 -13.56
C ILE A 103 -2.77 -13.58 -14.63
N GLU A 104 -3.88 -14.23 -14.97
CA GLU A 104 -4.77 -13.83 -16.06
C GLU A 104 -5.26 -12.38 -15.94
N TYR A 105 -5.58 -11.94 -14.72
CA TYR A 105 -6.07 -10.59 -14.46
C TYR A 105 -5.04 -9.49 -14.80
N LEU A 106 -3.74 -9.83 -14.71
CA LEU A 106 -2.64 -8.93 -15.07
C LEU A 106 -2.14 -9.15 -16.49
N ASP A 107 -2.56 -10.22 -17.15
CA ASP A 107 -1.98 -10.77 -18.38
C ASP A 107 -0.45 -10.88 -18.31
N LYS A 108 0.05 -11.44 -17.21
CA LYS A 108 1.48 -11.64 -16.96
C LYS A 108 1.81 -13.08 -16.63
N GLU A 109 2.98 -13.52 -17.09
CA GLU A 109 3.55 -14.82 -16.79
C GLU A 109 4.74 -14.67 -15.84
N PHE A 110 4.85 -15.61 -14.92
CA PHE A 110 5.94 -15.70 -13.96
C PHE A 110 6.45 -17.13 -13.90
N ILE A 111 7.73 -17.29 -13.59
CA ILE A 111 8.35 -18.60 -13.34
C ILE A 111 8.54 -18.74 -11.84
N VAL A 112 8.18 -19.89 -11.28
CA VAL A 112 8.44 -20.20 -9.87
C VAL A 112 9.93 -20.46 -9.68
N THR A 113 10.65 -19.50 -9.09
CA THR A 113 12.10 -19.57 -8.90
C THR A 113 12.49 -20.23 -7.58
N ASP A 114 11.62 -20.18 -6.58
CA ASP A 114 11.81 -20.85 -5.29
C ASP A 114 10.49 -21.40 -4.74
N ARG A 115 10.58 -22.58 -4.13
CA ARG A 115 9.52 -23.17 -3.32
C ARG A 115 10.15 -23.74 -2.06
N SER A 116 9.86 -23.12 -0.94
CA SER A 116 10.46 -23.44 0.36
C SER A 116 9.39 -23.54 1.45
N GLN A 117 9.82 -23.82 2.67
CA GLN A 117 8.99 -23.75 3.86
C GLN A 117 9.53 -22.64 4.76
N VAL A 118 8.61 -21.88 5.37
CA VAL A 118 8.94 -20.81 6.31
C VAL A 118 8.28 -21.12 7.65
N LEU A 119 9.02 -20.93 8.75
CA LEU A 119 8.50 -21.07 10.10
C LEU A 119 7.83 -19.75 10.50
N LEU A 120 6.55 -19.82 10.87
CA LEU A 120 5.82 -18.70 11.45
C LEU A 120 6.09 -18.59 12.95
N GLU A 121 5.77 -17.44 13.54
CA GLU A 121 5.96 -17.19 14.97
C GLU A 121 5.10 -18.09 15.87
N ASN A 122 3.96 -18.56 15.35
CA ASN A 122 3.12 -19.55 16.03
C ASN A 122 3.70 -20.98 16.01
N GLY A 123 4.86 -21.18 15.37
CA GLY A 123 5.55 -22.47 15.25
C GLY A 123 5.12 -23.33 14.06
N GLU A 124 4.17 -22.87 13.24
CA GLU A 124 3.73 -23.59 12.05
C GLU A 124 4.68 -23.38 10.87
N TYR A 125 4.95 -24.44 10.11
CA TYR A 125 5.60 -24.33 8.81
C TYR A 125 4.56 -24.07 7.71
N LYS A 126 4.83 -23.07 6.87
CA LYS A 126 3.99 -22.71 5.72
C LYS A 126 4.76 -22.74 4.41
N THR A 127 4.04 -23.01 3.33
CA THR A 127 4.61 -22.96 1.98
C THR A 127 4.98 -21.53 1.61
N HIS A 128 6.19 -21.37 1.09
CA HIS A 128 6.72 -20.11 0.60
C HIS A 128 7.09 -20.26 -0.87
N ILE A 129 6.60 -19.36 -1.73
CA ILE A 129 6.80 -19.40 -3.17
C ILE A 129 7.35 -18.06 -3.63
N LYS A 130 8.41 -18.10 -4.43
CA LYS A 130 8.91 -16.93 -5.17
C LYS A 130 8.66 -17.12 -6.65
N LEU A 131 8.15 -16.07 -7.27
CA LEU A 131 7.94 -16.02 -8.71
C LEU A 131 8.69 -14.85 -9.32
N THR A 132 9.22 -15.05 -10.52
CA THR A 132 10.00 -14.04 -11.24
C THR A 132 9.47 -13.92 -12.66
N GLY A 133 9.20 -12.69 -13.08
CA GLY A 133 8.82 -12.27 -14.42
C GLY A 133 9.28 -10.83 -14.63
N ASP A 134 8.40 -9.96 -15.12
CA ASP A 134 8.66 -8.51 -15.19
C ASP A 134 8.88 -7.87 -13.80
N CYS A 135 8.37 -8.50 -12.75
CA CYS A 135 8.66 -8.18 -11.36
C CYS A 135 8.83 -9.48 -10.58
N SER A 136 9.39 -9.39 -9.37
CA SER A 136 9.43 -10.53 -8.45
C SER A 136 8.24 -10.49 -7.50
N LEU A 137 7.63 -11.64 -7.25
CA LEU A 137 6.54 -11.84 -6.31
C LEU A 137 6.97 -12.87 -5.27
N GLU A 138 6.51 -12.71 -4.03
CA GLU A 138 6.78 -13.62 -2.92
C GLU A 138 5.47 -13.89 -2.19
N TRP A 139 5.10 -15.16 -2.02
CA TRP A 139 3.87 -15.60 -1.37
C TRP A 139 4.20 -16.54 -0.22
N ILE A 140 3.55 -16.35 0.92
CA ILE A 140 3.60 -17.27 2.06
C ILE A 140 2.17 -17.73 2.35
N GLU A 141 1.97 -19.03 2.40
CA GLU A 141 0.66 -19.63 2.63
C GLU A 141 0.09 -19.22 3.99
N GLY A 142 -1.11 -18.63 3.97
CA GLY A 142 -1.77 -18.11 5.18
C GLY A 142 -1.22 -16.77 5.70
N VAL A 143 -0.32 -16.11 4.97
CA VAL A 143 0.28 -14.83 5.36
C VAL A 143 -0.01 -13.78 4.28
N GLY A 144 -0.62 -12.65 4.70
CA GLY A 144 -1.13 -11.60 3.81
C GLY A 144 -2.65 -11.64 3.72
N ASP A 145 -3.34 -11.30 4.81
CA ASP A 145 -4.75 -11.60 5.02
C ASP A 145 -5.70 -10.44 4.69
N ILE A 146 -6.93 -10.81 4.36
CA ILE A 146 -8.16 -10.04 4.17
C ILE A 146 -8.53 -9.23 5.42
N GLN A 147 -8.35 -9.77 6.65
CA GLN A 147 -8.65 -9.04 7.90
C GLN A 147 -7.45 -8.26 8.47
N ASN A 148 -6.22 -8.70 8.22
CA ASN A 148 -5.01 -8.09 8.79
C ASN A 148 -4.41 -6.97 7.93
N ASP A 149 -5.21 -6.40 7.03
CA ASP A 149 -4.83 -5.45 6.00
C ASP A 149 -3.73 -5.99 5.06
N PHE A 150 -4.00 -5.91 3.76
CA PHE A 150 -2.95 -6.10 2.76
C PHE A 150 -1.82 -5.13 2.98
N PHE A 151 -0.61 -5.67 3.09
CA PHE A 151 0.57 -4.87 2.86
C PHE A 151 1.58 -5.63 2.01
N TYR A 152 1.47 -5.44 0.69
CA TYR A 152 2.61 -4.80 0.06
C TYR A 152 2.33 -3.31 0.11
N ILE A 153 3.07 -2.59 0.92
CA ILE A 153 3.33 -1.19 0.62
C ILE A 153 4.75 -1.18 0.08
N ASN A 154 4.97 -0.38 -0.95
CA ASN A 154 6.28 0.15 -1.28
C ASN A 154 6.95 0.68 0.00
N GLN A 155 7.65 -0.17 0.74
CA GLN A 155 8.37 0.28 1.93
C GLN A 155 9.71 0.80 1.44
N CYS A 156 9.70 2.11 1.12
CA CYS A 156 10.70 2.93 0.44
C CYS A 156 10.58 2.95 -1.09
N PHE A 157 10.54 4.16 -1.65
CA PHE A 157 10.33 4.56 -3.06
C PHE A 157 11.37 4.06 -4.10
N SER A 158 11.96 2.87 -3.96
CA SER A 158 12.86 2.31 -4.98
C SER A 158 12.24 1.08 -5.64
N SER A 159 11.65 1.34 -6.81
CA SER A 159 10.94 0.54 -7.82
C SER A 159 11.13 -0.99 -7.99
N ASP A 160 12.09 -1.67 -7.36
CA ASP A 160 12.58 -2.93 -7.95
C ASP A 160 12.40 -4.20 -7.10
N HIS A 161 12.02 -4.10 -5.82
CA HIS A 161 11.95 -5.28 -4.95
C HIS A 161 10.69 -5.31 -4.08
N LYS A 162 9.87 -6.34 -4.30
CA LYS A 162 8.62 -6.65 -3.59
C LYS A 162 8.82 -7.93 -2.77
N TYR A 163 9.18 -7.82 -1.51
CA TYR A 163 9.36 -8.98 -0.64
C TYR A 163 8.57 -8.83 0.67
N ILE A 164 8.19 -9.96 1.26
CA ILE A 164 7.50 -9.97 2.56
C ILE A 164 8.58 -9.85 3.64
N ALA A 165 8.59 -8.72 4.35
CA ALA A 165 9.57 -8.44 5.40
C ALA A 165 9.07 -8.89 6.77
N CYS A 166 7.83 -8.53 7.12
CA CYS A 166 7.14 -9.06 8.29
C CYS A 166 5.62 -8.82 8.24
N VAL A 167 4.88 -9.52 9.11
CA VAL A 167 3.41 -9.52 9.19
C VAL A 167 2.97 -9.66 10.65
N THR A 168 1.97 -8.87 11.04
CA THR A 168 1.23 -8.98 12.31
C THR A 168 -0.25 -9.29 12.05
N ASP A 169 -0.96 -9.80 13.04
CA ASP A 169 -2.43 -9.87 12.98
C ASP A 169 -3.10 -8.53 13.38
N SER A 170 -4.43 -8.51 13.35
CA SER A 170 -5.27 -7.35 13.67
C SER A 170 -5.18 -6.91 15.14
N GLU A 171 -4.68 -7.77 16.03
CA GLU A 171 -4.39 -7.45 17.42
C GLU A 171 -2.95 -6.95 17.62
N GLY A 172 -2.13 -6.95 16.56
CA GLY A 172 -0.72 -6.55 16.58
C GLY A 172 0.25 -7.68 16.91
N ASN A 173 -0.21 -8.93 17.06
CA ASN A 173 0.68 -10.05 17.34
C ASN A 173 1.52 -10.39 16.11
N LEU A 174 2.82 -10.65 16.29
CA LEU A 174 3.71 -11.02 15.19
C LEU A 174 3.37 -12.41 14.64
N ILE A 175 3.20 -12.50 13.32
CA ILE A 175 2.90 -13.74 12.59
C ILE A 175 4.13 -14.24 11.83
N TYR A 176 4.84 -13.31 11.20
CA TYR A 176 6.03 -13.62 10.42
C TYR A 176 7.01 -12.45 10.50
N LYS A 177 8.30 -12.76 10.63
CA LYS A 177 9.38 -11.79 10.48
C LYS A 177 10.57 -12.44 9.80
N LYS A 178 11.05 -11.82 8.74
CA LYS A 178 12.26 -12.28 8.05
C LYS A 178 13.45 -12.12 8.98
N ASN A 179 14.28 -13.16 9.09
CA ASN A 179 15.41 -13.23 10.06
C ASN A 179 16.39 -12.04 10.02
N ASN A 180 16.50 -11.33 8.88
CA ASN A 180 17.41 -10.19 8.71
C ASN A 180 16.67 -8.84 8.70
N PHE A 181 15.38 -8.82 9.03
CA PHE A 181 14.60 -7.60 9.14
C PHE A 181 14.69 -7.06 10.56
N ASN A 182 15.45 -5.99 10.76
CA ASN A 182 15.76 -5.48 12.11
C ASN A 182 14.78 -4.42 12.63
N TYR A 183 13.78 -4.05 11.84
CA TYR A 183 12.82 -3.00 12.20
C TYR A 183 11.61 -3.57 12.93
N SER A 184 10.91 -2.70 13.65
CA SER A 184 9.59 -3.04 14.21
C SER A 184 8.58 -3.19 13.08
N CYS A 185 7.71 -4.19 13.18
CA CYS A 185 6.61 -4.38 12.23
C CYS A 185 5.48 -3.38 12.43
N GLU A 186 5.43 -2.76 13.61
CA GLU A 186 4.45 -1.73 13.96
C GLU A 186 4.90 -0.33 13.52
N ASN A 187 6.19 -0.13 13.28
CA ASN A 187 6.75 1.18 12.95
C ASN A 187 7.30 1.22 11.52
N ILE A 188 6.38 1.37 10.56
CA ILE A 188 6.72 1.49 9.14
C ILE A 188 7.60 2.72 8.86
N GLU A 189 7.47 3.78 9.67
CA GLU A 189 8.23 5.03 9.52
C GLU A 189 9.72 4.82 9.83
N GLU A 190 10.07 4.06 10.86
CA GLU A 190 11.47 3.78 11.24
C GLU A 190 12.28 3.12 10.11
N TYR A 191 11.67 2.24 9.31
CA TYR A 191 12.34 1.65 8.16
C TYR A 191 12.29 2.55 6.92
N CYS A 192 11.17 3.27 6.72
CA CYS A 192 11.01 4.16 5.56
C CYS A 192 11.94 5.37 5.60
N ILE A 193 12.37 5.80 6.79
CA ILE A 193 13.23 6.99 6.98
C ILE A 193 14.68 6.74 6.58
N ASN A 194 15.17 5.49 6.58
CA ASN A 194 16.60 5.22 6.30
C ASN A 194 17.02 5.33 4.83
N ASN A 195 16.08 5.58 3.90
CA ASN A 195 16.36 5.92 2.51
C ASN A 195 15.74 7.26 2.07
N VAL A 196 15.18 8.02 3.01
CA VAL A 196 14.90 9.43 2.77
C VAL A 196 16.14 10.16 3.26
N GLU A 197 17.14 10.32 2.38
CA GLU A 197 17.73 11.66 2.35
C GLU A 197 16.51 12.58 2.26
N ILE A 198 16.22 13.31 3.34
CA ILE A 198 15.30 14.43 3.27
C ILE A 198 16.05 15.44 2.41
N VAL A 199 16.04 15.18 1.11
CA VAL A 199 16.22 16.21 0.16
C VAL A 199 14.91 16.97 0.22
N GLN A 200 14.83 17.87 1.19
CA GLN A 200 14.02 19.06 1.06
C GLN A 200 14.59 19.84 -0.13
N THR A 201 14.41 19.31 -1.36
CA THR A 201 14.89 19.90 -2.62
C THR A 201 14.13 21.19 -2.92
N LYS A 202 12.99 21.41 -2.27
CA LYS A 202 12.11 22.52 -2.57
C LYS A 202 12.12 23.53 -1.45
N ILE A 203 12.96 24.56 -1.62
CA ILE A 203 12.91 25.75 -0.81
C ILE A 203 11.55 26.43 -1.07
N PHE A 204 10.78 26.69 0.00
CA PHE A 204 9.53 27.42 -0.11
C PHE A 204 9.73 28.85 0.35
N VAL A 205 9.40 29.81 -0.51
CA VAL A 205 9.57 31.23 -0.26
C VAL A 205 8.21 31.90 -0.22
N ALA A 206 7.90 32.58 0.88
CA ALA A 206 6.67 33.34 1.04
C ALA A 206 6.94 34.76 1.54
N TYR A 207 6.22 35.73 0.98
CA TYR A 207 6.20 37.09 1.48
C TYR A 207 5.01 37.30 2.43
N ASN A 208 5.28 37.86 3.61
CA ASN A 208 4.27 38.26 4.57
C ASN A 208 4.14 39.81 4.60
N PRO A 209 3.04 40.38 4.06
CA PRO A 209 2.84 41.82 4.01
C PRO A 209 2.58 42.46 5.38
N PHE A 210 2.10 41.70 6.37
CA PHE A 210 1.80 42.23 7.71
C PHE A 210 3.08 42.49 8.52
N THR A 211 4.04 41.58 8.43
CA THR A 211 5.34 41.68 9.13
C THR A 211 6.42 42.36 8.31
N ASN A 212 6.17 42.54 7.00
CA ASN A 212 7.16 42.99 6.00
C ASN A 212 8.37 42.06 5.96
N THR A 213 8.15 40.74 5.95
CA THR A 213 9.22 39.75 5.92
C THR A 213 9.05 38.76 4.79
N ILE A 214 10.16 38.30 4.22
CA ILE A 214 10.20 37.11 3.39
C ILE A 214 10.70 35.97 4.26
N THR A 215 10.02 34.82 4.21
CA THR A 215 10.43 33.59 4.90
C THR A 215 10.84 32.55 3.87
N ILE A 216 12.00 31.95 4.09
CA ILE A 216 12.60 30.89 3.28
C ILE A 216 12.57 29.60 4.11
N GLN A 217 11.58 28.75 3.86
CA GLN A 217 11.48 27.42 4.48
C GLN A 217 12.39 26.44 3.72
N GLY A 218 13.11 25.61 4.48
CA GLY A 218 14.11 24.69 3.91
C GLY A 218 15.51 25.29 3.74
N MET A 219 15.77 26.49 4.30
CA MET A 219 17.12 27.04 4.39
C MET A 219 17.99 26.17 5.31
N GLN A 220 19.16 25.72 4.83
CA GLN A 220 20.11 24.90 5.57
C GLN A 220 21.47 25.62 5.72
N GLU A 221 22.34 25.11 6.60
CA GLU A 221 23.71 25.60 6.73
C GLU A 221 24.46 25.53 5.39
N GLY A 222 25.20 26.58 5.04
CA GLY A 222 25.89 26.70 3.74
C GLY A 222 25.04 27.27 2.60
N MET A 223 23.71 27.36 2.75
CA MET A 223 22.86 28.03 1.75
C MET A 223 22.95 29.56 1.85
N THR A 224 22.81 30.23 0.71
CA THR A 224 22.81 31.69 0.62
C THR A 224 21.67 32.19 -0.26
N TYR A 225 21.27 33.44 -0.08
CA TYR A 225 20.30 34.12 -0.92
C TYR A 225 20.85 35.42 -1.50
N ILE A 226 20.27 35.85 -2.62
CA ILE A 226 20.43 37.16 -3.21
C ILE A 226 19.05 37.69 -3.63
N LEU A 227 18.70 38.89 -3.17
CA LEU A 227 17.48 39.59 -3.53
C LEU A 227 17.77 40.64 -4.59
N TYR A 228 16.99 40.64 -5.66
CA TYR A 228 17.06 41.59 -6.77
C TYR A 228 15.77 42.38 -6.91
N ASN A 229 15.87 43.63 -7.38
CA ASN A 229 14.70 44.37 -7.86
C ASN A 229 14.28 43.90 -9.27
N SER A 230 13.17 44.45 -9.78
CA SER A 230 12.65 44.14 -11.11
C SER A 230 13.58 44.53 -12.27
N ALA A 231 14.59 45.38 -12.04
CA ALA A 231 15.61 45.75 -13.02
C ALA A 231 16.83 44.82 -12.98
N GLY A 232 16.84 43.80 -12.12
CA GLY A 232 17.96 42.87 -11.95
C GLY A 232 19.10 43.42 -11.09
N VAL A 233 18.91 44.54 -10.40
CA VAL A 233 19.92 45.10 -9.48
C VAL A 233 19.86 44.36 -8.15
N LYS A 234 21.01 43.87 -7.69
CA LYS A 234 21.18 43.24 -6.36
C LYS A 234 20.91 44.28 -5.26
N LEU A 235 20.01 43.93 -4.35
CA LEU A 235 19.62 44.75 -3.19
C LEU A 235 20.25 44.23 -1.90
N GLU A 236 20.19 42.92 -1.67
CA GLU A 236 20.61 42.28 -0.42
C GLU A 236 21.09 40.84 -0.68
N SER A 237 21.92 40.31 0.21
CA SER A 237 22.31 38.90 0.24
C SER A 237 22.63 38.45 1.66
N GLY A 238 22.39 37.18 1.98
CA GLY A 238 22.68 36.62 3.29
C GLY A 238 22.46 35.11 3.34
N SER A 239 22.51 34.54 4.54
CA SER A 239 22.29 33.11 4.82
C SER A 239 21.12 32.86 5.77
N GLU A 240 20.42 33.91 6.18
CA GLU A 240 19.30 33.84 7.11
C GLU A 240 18.02 33.34 6.43
N ALA A 241 17.21 32.55 7.15
CA ALA A 241 15.92 32.04 6.67
C ALA A 241 14.82 33.12 6.62
N THR A 242 15.06 34.31 7.17
CA THR A 242 14.09 35.43 7.19
C THR A 242 14.76 36.73 6.76
N ILE A 243 14.12 37.44 5.82
CA ILE A 243 14.61 38.71 5.28
C ILE A 243 13.62 39.82 5.64
N SER A 244 14.10 40.90 6.26
CA SER A 244 13.28 42.08 6.55
C SER A 244 13.19 42.98 5.32
N THR A 245 11.98 43.15 4.79
CA THR A 245 11.70 43.99 3.62
C THR A 245 11.18 45.38 3.97
N ARG A 246 11.17 45.78 5.26
CA ARG A 246 10.59 47.07 5.71
C ARG A 246 11.17 48.28 4.97
N HIS A 247 12.45 48.20 4.64
CA HIS A 247 13.20 49.26 3.97
C HIS A 247 12.99 49.27 2.43
N LEU A 248 12.34 48.25 1.87
CA LEU A 248 12.11 48.13 0.44
C LEU A 248 10.79 48.80 0.02
N PRO A 249 10.72 49.48 -1.14
CA PRO A 249 9.46 49.99 -1.67
C PRO A 249 8.48 48.85 -2.04
N LYS A 250 7.25 49.20 -2.43
CA LYS A 250 6.33 48.22 -3.04
C LYS A 250 6.79 47.90 -4.46
N GLY A 251 6.62 46.66 -4.90
CA GLY A 251 7.08 46.25 -6.23
C GLY A 251 7.33 44.76 -6.39
N VAL A 252 7.92 44.42 -7.53
CA VAL A 252 8.28 43.05 -7.89
C VAL A 252 9.76 42.82 -7.60
N TYR A 253 10.05 41.69 -6.96
CA TYR A 253 11.40 41.29 -6.58
C TYR A 253 11.68 39.87 -7.06
N THR A 254 12.96 39.56 -7.20
CA THR A 254 13.44 38.21 -7.50
C THR A 254 14.37 37.77 -6.39
N LEU A 255 14.05 36.67 -5.72
CA LEU A 255 14.91 36.04 -4.73
C LEU A 255 15.57 34.82 -5.37
N LYS A 256 16.90 34.80 -5.39
CA LYS A 256 17.71 33.65 -5.77
C LYS A 256 18.25 33.00 -4.51
N VAL A 257 18.07 31.70 -4.32
CA VAL A 257 18.65 30.92 -3.23
C VAL A 257 19.58 29.88 -3.84
N THR A 258 20.79 29.77 -3.31
CA THR A 258 21.85 28.88 -3.80
C THR A 258 22.28 27.95 -2.65
N GLY A 259 22.27 26.65 -2.91
CA GLY A 259 22.78 25.62 -2.02
C GLY A 259 23.64 24.60 -2.78
N GLU A 260 24.12 23.56 -2.09
CA GLU A 260 24.99 22.53 -2.69
C GLU A 260 24.34 21.79 -3.88
N GLN A 261 23.01 21.71 -3.89
CA GLN A 261 22.24 21.01 -4.91
C GLN A 261 21.81 21.89 -6.09
N GLY A 262 22.14 23.18 -6.08
CA GLY A 262 21.85 24.10 -7.17
C GLY A 262 21.19 25.41 -6.72
N GLU A 263 20.49 26.04 -7.66
CA GLU A 263 19.93 27.38 -7.48
C GLU A 263 18.42 27.38 -7.73
N GLN A 264 17.67 28.07 -6.87
CA GLN A 264 16.24 28.31 -7.04
C GLN A 264 15.96 29.81 -7.14
N VAL A 265 15.10 30.20 -8.09
CA VAL A 265 14.73 31.60 -8.32
C VAL A 265 13.23 31.77 -8.14
N VAL A 266 12.82 32.70 -7.29
CA VAL A 266 11.42 32.97 -6.96
C VAL A 266 11.08 34.44 -7.19
N LYS A 267 9.96 34.69 -7.89
CA LYS A 267 9.38 36.01 -8.04
C LYS A 267 8.49 36.33 -6.84
N LEU A 268 8.65 37.51 -6.26
CA LEU A 268 7.90 38.00 -5.11
C LEU A 268 7.21 39.32 -5.46
N VAL A 269 6.05 39.55 -4.86
CA VAL A 269 5.30 40.80 -4.98
C VAL A 269 5.05 41.35 -3.58
N LYS A 270 5.52 42.57 -3.36
CA LYS A 270 5.27 43.36 -2.14
C LYS A 270 4.27 44.47 -2.39
#